data_AF-A0A2L0AUB4-F1
#
_entry.id   AF-A0A2L0AUB4-F1
#
_cell.length_a   1.000
_cell.length_b   1.000
_cell.length_c   1.000
_cell.angle_alpha   90.00
_cell.angle_beta   90.00
_cell.angle_gamma   90.00
#
_symmetry.space_group_name_H-M   'P 1'
#
loop_
_entity.id
_entity.type
_entity.pdbx_description
1 polymer ?
#
loop_
_entity_poly.entity_id
_entity_poly.type
_entity_poly.pdbx_seq_one_letter_code
_entity_poly.pdbx_strand_id
1 'polypeptide(L)'
;KRVEEFKLKKMWKSPNGTIRNILGGTVFREAIICKNIPRLVTGWNKPIIIGRHAHADQYKATDLVIPSAGKLELVFTPPKGEQVRYEVNTYKGPGVAMGMYNTDESIIAFAHSSFQFALEREYPLYLSTKNTILKRYDGRFKDIFQEIYDKEYKSKYEGKKIWYEHRLIDDMVAYAMKSEGGFVWACKNYDGDVQSDSVAQGYGSLGLMTSVLLCPDGETVEAEAAHGTVTRHYRQYQKGQETSTNS
;
A
#
# COMPACT_ATOMS: atom_id res chain seq x y z
N LYS A 1 -26.50 -5.86 -6.98
CA LYS A 1 -25.16 -5.35 -7.40
C LYS A 1 -25.19 -3.81 -7.43
N ARG A 2 -24.11 -3.07 -7.10
CA ARG A 2 -24.12 -1.58 -7.08
C ARG A 2 -24.59 -0.95 -8.40
N VAL A 3 -24.31 -1.59 -9.53
CA VAL A 3 -24.78 -1.14 -10.86
C VAL A 3 -26.31 -1.09 -10.94
N GLU A 4 -26.98 -2.13 -10.45
CA GLU A 4 -28.45 -2.21 -10.42
C GLU A 4 -29.01 -1.20 -9.40
N GLU A 5 -28.38 -1.11 -8.23
CA GLU A 5 -28.82 -0.21 -7.15
C GLU A 5 -28.86 1.26 -7.61
N PHE A 6 -27.83 1.70 -8.33
CA PHE A 6 -27.69 3.10 -8.77
C PHE A 6 -28.07 3.31 -10.25
N LYS A 7 -28.64 2.30 -10.92
CA LYS A 7 -29.00 2.34 -12.36
C LYS A 7 -27.87 2.86 -13.26
N LEU A 8 -26.65 2.37 -13.03
CA LEU A 8 -25.45 2.85 -13.71
C LEU A 8 -25.34 2.27 -15.13
N LYS A 9 -24.84 3.07 -16.08
CA LYS A 9 -24.57 2.63 -17.47
C LYS A 9 -23.59 1.47 -17.56
N LYS A 10 -22.60 1.43 -16.65
CA LYS A 10 -21.59 0.39 -16.54
C LYS A 10 -20.98 0.39 -15.14
N MET A 11 -20.19 -0.63 -14.84
CA MET A 11 -19.36 -0.64 -13.63
C MET A 11 -18.17 0.29 -13.84
N TRP A 12 -18.20 1.44 -13.19
CA TRP A 12 -17.13 2.43 -13.28
C TRP A 12 -15.90 2.01 -12.47
N LYS A 13 -14.72 2.44 -12.92
CA LYS A 13 -13.48 2.29 -12.17
C LYS A 13 -13.53 3.13 -10.89
N SER A 14 -12.72 2.76 -9.90
CA SER A 14 -12.56 3.56 -8.68
C SER A 14 -12.08 4.98 -9.03
N PRO A 15 -12.74 6.04 -8.52
CA PRO A 15 -12.27 7.42 -8.66
C PRO A 15 -10.86 7.60 -8.07
N ASN A 16 -10.62 7.10 -6.85
CA ASN A 16 -9.31 7.18 -6.18
C ASN A 16 -8.24 6.48 -7.01
N GLY A 17 -8.54 5.30 -7.57
CA GLY A 17 -7.63 4.60 -8.47
C GLY A 17 -7.34 5.39 -9.74
N THR A 18 -8.31 6.14 -10.26
CA THR A 18 -8.13 6.97 -11.47
C THR A 18 -7.26 8.20 -11.17
N ILE A 19 -7.55 8.92 -10.09
CA ILE A 19 -6.78 10.09 -9.65
C ILE A 19 -5.33 9.70 -9.36
N ARG A 20 -5.11 8.67 -8.54
CA ARG A 20 -3.77 8.18 -8.19
C ARG A 20 -2.98 7.68 -9.40
N ASN A 21 -3.66 7.13 -10.41
CA ASN A 21 -2.99 6.75 -11.66
C ASN A 21 -2.52 7.95 -12.49
N ILE A 22 -3.20 9.10 -12.37
CA ILE A 22 -2.84 10.34 -13.07
C ILE A 22 -1.73 11.06 -12.30
N LEU A 23 -1.89 11.19 -10.98
CA LEU A 23 -0.96 11.92 -10.13
C LEU A 23 0.31 11.12 -9.82
N GLY A 24 0.21 9.79 -9.77
CA GLY A 24 1.25 8.95 -9.19
C GLY A 24 1.42 9.21 -7.69
N GLY A 25 2.52 8.72 -7.11
CA GLY A 25 2.91 9.06 -5.74
C GLY A 25 2.59 8.01 -4.66
N THR A 26 2.72 8.45 -3.41
CA THR A 26 2.66 7.61 -2.21
C THR A 26 1.56 8.10 -1.29
N VAL A 27 0.69 7.20 -0.84
CA VAL A 27 -0.39 7.55 0.10
C VAL A 27 0.11 7.32 1.52
N PHE A 28 0.30 8.39 2.28
CA PHE A 28 0.64 8.37 3.69
C PHE A 28 -0.63 8.38 4.54
N ARG A 29 -0.72 7.43 5.47
CA ARG A 29 -1.82 7.32 6.43
C ARG A 29 -1.29 7.36 7.85
N GLU A 30 -1.76 8.32 8.63
CA GLU A 30 -1.30 8.56 9.99
C GLU A 30 -2.49 8.60 10.96
N ALA A 31 -2.34 7.93 12.10
CA ALA A 31 -3.39 7.92 13.12
C ALA A 31 -3.48 9.25 13.87
N ILE A 32 -4.71 9.71 14.09
CA ILE A 32 -5.05 10.84 14.95
C ILE A 32 -5.15 10.33 16.39
N ILE A 33 -4.18 10.69 17.23
CA ILE A 33 -4.11 10.18 18.62
C ILE A 33 -4.90 11.09 19.56
N CYS A 34 -5.96 10.54 20.16
CA CYS A 34 -6.74 11.20 21.21
C CYS A 34 -6.34 10.69 22.60
N LYS A 35 -6.06 11.59 23.55
CA LYS A 35 -5.61 11.23 24.91
C LYS A 35 -6.61 10.35 25.68
N ASN A 36 -7.89 10.48 25.38
CA ASN A 36 -9.00 9.82 26.08
C ASN A 36 -9.58 8.61 25.33
N ILE A 37 -9.01 8.23 24.18
CA ILE A 37 -9.45 7.05 23.42
C ILE A 37 -8.48 5.90 23.70
N PRO A 38 -8.94 4.80 24.30
CA PRO A 38 -8.10 3.61 24.49
C PRO A 38 -7.68 3.01 23.14
N ARG A 39 -6.43 2.58 23.07
CA ARG A 39 -5.88 1.85 21.92
C ARG A 39 -6.11 0.36 22.09
N LEU A 40 -6.38 -0.36 21.00
CA LEU A 40 -6.46 -1.83 21.04
C LEU A 40 -5.08 -2.45 21.24
N VAL A 41 -4.05 -1.85 20.63
CA VAL A 41 -2.65 -2.20 20.89
C VAL A 41 -2.11 -1.19 21.88
N THR A 42 -2.04 -1.61 23.14
CA THR A 42 -1.77 -0.70 24.28
C THR A 42 -0.37 -0.09 24.27
N GLY A 43 0.61 -0.74 23.63
CA GLY A 43 1.99 -0.27 23.52
C GLY A 43 2.19 0.92 22.57
N TRP A 44 1.25 1.19 21.65
CA TRP A 44 1.42 2.20 20.60
C TRP A 44 1.26 3.63 21.11
N ASN A 45 2.32 4.15 21.73
CA ASN A 45 2.34 5.49 22.32
C ASN A 45 2.64 6.60 21.30
N LYS A 46 3.35 6.28 20.22
CA LYS A 46 3.69 7.17 19.09
C LYS A 46 2.94 6.71 17.84
N PRO A 47 2.73 7.55 16.81
CA PRO A 47 2.03 7.15 15.58
C PRO A 47 2.84 6.15 14.77
N ILE A 48 2.15 5.20 14.13
CA ILE A 48 2.69 4.39 13.03
C ILE A 48 2.13 4.98 11.75
N ILE A 49 3.02 5.39 10.83
CA ILE A 49 2.61 6.03 9.59
C ILE A 49 2.81 5.03 8.45
N ILE A 50 1.74 4.69 7.73
CA ILE A 50 1.83 3.79 6.58
C ILE A 50 2.04 4.62 5.31
N GLY A 51 3.16 4.40 4.61
CA GLY A 51 3.38 4.88 3.25
C GLY A 51 3.04 3.79 2.25
N ARG A 52 1.88 3.89 1.59
CA ARG A 52 1.41 2.90 0.61
C ARG A 52 1.86 3.26 -0.81
N HIS A 53 2.53 2.32 -1.46
CA HIS A 53 2.83 2.40 -2.90
C HIS A 53 1.56 2.23 -3.74
N ALA A 54 0.94 3.33 -4.16
CA ALA A 54 -0.37 3.31 -4.82
C ALA A 54 -0.31 2.98 -6.33
N HIS A 55 0.55 2.05 -6.74
CA HIS A 55 0.73 1.67 -8.14
C HIS A 55 0.77 0.15 -8.35
N ALA A 56 0.16 -0.28 -9.45
CA ALA A 56 0.22 -1.64 -10.00
C ALA A 56 0.01 -2.78 -8.99
N ASP A 57 0.85 -3.82 -9.01
CA ASP A 57 0.68 -5.06 -8.26
C ASP A 57 -0.74 -5.64 -8.46
N GLN A 58 -1.40 -6.16 -7.41
CA GLN A 58 -2.76 -6.71 -7.48
C GLN A 58 -3.79 -5.73 -8.07
N TYR A 59 -3.55 -4.41 -7.97
CA TYR A 59 -4.50 -3.37 -8.37
C TYR A 59 -4.48 -3.07 -9.88
N LYS A 60 -3.52 -3.63 -10.62
CA LYS A 60 -3.48 -3.64 -12.09
C LYS A 60 -3.17 -5.04 -12.62
N ALA A 61 -3.51 -6.07 -11.86
CA ALA A 61 -3.34 -7.46 -12.28
C ALA A 61 -4.38 -7.83 -13.35
N THR A 62 -4.03 -8.82 -14.16
CA THR A 62 -4.98 -9.55 -15.02
C THR A 62 -5.12 -10.95 -14.44
N ASP A 63 -6.35 -11.35 -14.13
CA ASP A 63 -6.70 -12.65 -13.57
C ASP A 63 -7.68 -13.41 -14.47
N LEU A 64 -7.64 -14.74 -14.41
CA LEU A 64 -8.53 -15.61 -15.17
C LEU A 64 -8.81 -16.92 -14.46
N VAL A 65 -9.98 -17.49 -14.76
CA VAL A 65 -10.34 -18.87 -14.44
C VAL A 65 -9.82 -19.77 -15.55
N ILE A 66 -9.04 -20.78 -15.17
CA ILE A 66 -8.53 -21.82 -16.06
C ILE A 66 -9.60 -22.93 -16.14
N PRO A 67 -10.20 -23.21 -17.31
CA PRO A 67 -11.36 -24.10 -17.40
C PRO A 67 -10.98 -25.60 -17.41
N SER A 68 -9.73 -25.95 -17.72
CA SER A 68 -9.30 -27.34 -17.93
C SER A 68 -7.79 -27.50 -17.74
N ALA A 69 -7.28 -28.73 -17.90
CA ALA A 69 -5.84 -28.97 -17.98
C ALA A 69 -5.19 -28.15 -19.10
N GLY A 70 -3.93 -27.75 -18.92
CA GLY A 70 -3.19 -26.92 -19.88
C GLY A 70 -1.93 -26.29 -19.30
N LYS A 71 -1.10 -25.71 -20.17
CA LYS A 71 0.13 -25.01 -19.78
C LYS A 71 -0.11 -23.52 -19.65
N LEU A 72 0.36 -22.91 -18.56
CA LEU A 72 0.39 -21.46 -18.37
C LEU A 72 1.82 -20.94 -18.45
N GLU A 73 2.04 -19.94 -19.30
CA GLU A 73 3.33 -19.28 -19.49
C GLU A 73 3.18 -17.77 -19.30
N LEU A 74 4.21 -17.12 -18.73
CA LEU A 74 4.44 -15.69 -18.85
C LEU A 74 5.35 -15.43 -20.04
N VAL A 75 4.95 -14.48 -20.87
CA VAL A 75 5.64 -14.13 -22.10
C VAL A 75 6.03 -12.67 -22.08
N PHE A 76 7.30 -12.37 -22.31
CA PHE A 76 7.79 -11.02 -22.52
C PHE A 76 8.36 -10.87 -23.94
N THR A 77 7.81 -9.94 -24.71
CA THR A 77 8.25 -9.65 -26.08
C THR A 77 8.90 -8.28 -26.12
N PRO A 78 10.25 -8.20 -26.19
CA PRO A 78 10.92 -6.91 -26.29
C PRO A 78 10.72 -6.30 -27.69
N PRO A 79 10.81 -4.96 -27.84
CA PRO A 79 10.71 -4.30 -29.14
C PRO A 79 11.86 -4.70 -30.10
N LYS A 80 13.00 -5.14 -29.56
CA LYS A 80 14.13 -5.74 -30.28
C LYS A 80 14.70 -6.90 -29.46
N GLY A 81 15.04 -8.00 -30.11
CA GLY A 81 15.59 -9.20 -29.47
C GLY A 81 14.58 -10.35 -29.39
N GLU A 82 14.98 -11.44 -28.72
CA GLU A 82 14.17 -12.64 -28.61
C GLU A 82 13.09 -12.54 -27.52
N GLN A 83 11.94 -13.14 -27.81
CA GLN A 83 10.87 -13.29 -26.83
C GLN A 83 11.30 -14.25 -25.72
N VAL A 84 11.05 -13.87 -24.48
CA VAL A 84 11.33 -14.70 -23.31
C VAL A 84 10.05 -15.33 -22.80
N ARG A 85 10.12 -16.63 -22.45
CA ARG A 85 9.00 -17.41 -21.93
C ARG A 85 9.37 -18.02 -20.58
N TYR A 86 8.46 -17.93 -19.63
CA TYR A 86 8.57 -18.54 -18.31
C TYR A 86 7.36 -19.42 -18.07
N GLU A 87 7.55 -20.72 -17.91
CA GLU A 87 6.47 -21.59 -17.45
C GLU A 87 6.10 -21.23 -16.01
N VAL A 88 4.80 -20.98 -15.78
CA VAL A 88 4.26 -20.71 -14.45
C VAL A 88 3.81 -22.00 -13.81
N ASN A 89 3.00 -22.77 -14.53
CA ASN A 89 2.45 -24.04 -14.07
C ASN A 89 1.90 -24.85 -15.25
N THR A 90 1.85 -26.17 -15.09
CA THR A 90 1.09 -27.08 -15.94
C THR A 90 -0.11 -27.62 -15.16
N TYR A 91 -1.31 -27.12 -15.50
CA TYR A 91 -2.58 -27.49 -14.87
C TYR A 91 -3.01 -28.89 -15.29
N LYS A 92 -3.43 -29.71 -14.31
CA LYS A 92 -4.05 -31.03 -14.54
C LYS A 92 -5.57 -31.00 -14.60
N GLY A 93 -6.18 -29.83 -14.40
CA GLY A 93 -7.63 -29.61 -14.33
C GLY A 93 -7.94 -28.12 -14.11
N PRO A 94 -9.20 -27.75 -13.82
CA PRO A 94 -9.59 -26.35 -13.61
C PRO A 94 -8.81 -25.66 -12.49
N GLY A 95 -8.65 -24.34 -12.59
CA GLY A 95 -7.91 -23.54 -11.60
C GLY A 95 -8.06 -22.04 -11.82
N VAL A 96 -7.14 -21.26 -11.24
CA VAL A 96 -7.06 -19.81 -11.43
C VAL A 96 -5.61 -19.39 -11.69
N ALA A 97 -5.45 -18.27 -12.38
CA ALA A 97 -4.15 -17.68 -12.68
C ALA A 97 -4.23 -16.16 -12.59
N MET A 98 -3.10 -15.51 -12.29
CA MET A 98 -2.96 -14.07 -12.40
C MET A 98 -1.55 -13.66 -12.81
N GLY A 99 -1.45 -12.52 -13.49
CA GLY A 99 -0.21 -11.81 -13.76
C GLY A 99 -0.30 -10.39 -13.23
N MET A 100 0.77 -9.91 -12.60
CA MET A 100 0.90 -8.54 -12.12
C MET A 100 2.29 -7.99 -12.46
N TYR A 101 2.45 -6.67 -12.36
CA TYR A 101 3.69 -5.99 -12.70
C TYR A 101 3.90 -4.78 -11.80
N ASN A 102 5.13 -4.27 -11.82
CA ASN A 102 5.46 -2.92 -11.38
C ASN A 102 6.59 -2.38 -12.27
N THR A 103 7.01 -1.14 -12.03
CA THR A 103 8.02 -0.45 -12.86
C THR A 103 9.06 0.21 -11.96
N ASP A 104 10.33 0.14 -12.33
CA ASP A 104 11.42 0.77 -11.58
C ASP A 104 11.15 2.27 -11.33
N GLU A 105 10.69 3.01 -12.33
CA GLU A 105 10.33 4.43 -12.20
C GLU A 105 9.36 4.69 -11.03
N SER A 106 8.29 3.90 -10.94
CA SER A 106 7.31 4.02 -9.85
C SER A 106 7.87 3.61 -8.50
N ILE A 107 8.75 2.60 -8.44
CA ILE A 107 9.39 2.15 -7.19
C ILE A 107 10.39 3.20 -6.69
N ILE A 108 11.15 3.81 -7.61
CA ILE A 108 12.08 4.91 -7.31
C ILE A 108 11.32 6.10 -6.73
N ALA A 109 10.22 6.52 -7.37
CA ALA A 109 9.38 7.60 -6.87
C ALA A 109 8.83 7.29 -5.45
N PHE A 110 8.36 6.06 -5.23
CA PHE A 110 7.90 5.59 -3.92
C PHE A 110 9.00 5.63 -2.85
N ALA A 111 10.23 5.22 -3.21
CA ALA A 111 11.37 5.28 -2.32
C ALA A 111 11.69 6.73 -1.92
N HIS A 112 11.82 7.64 -2.88
CA HIS A 112 12.09 9.06 -2.60
C HIS A 112 11.02 9.69 -1.71
N SER A 113 9.74 9.52 -2.04
CA SER A 113 8.65 10.05 -1.21
C SER A 113 8.72 9.49 0.22
N SER A 114 8.97 8.19 0.38
CA SER A 114 9.07 7.55 1.70
C SER A 114 10.25 8.08 2.51
N PHE A 115 11.42 8.25 1.89
CA PHE A 115 12.61 8.78 2.56
C PHE A 115 12.45 10.25 2.95
N GLN A 116 11.94 11.08 2.03
CA GLN A 116 11.71 12.50 2.30
C GLN A 116 10.70 12.69 3.44
N PHE A 117 9.59 11.97 3.38
CA PHE A 117 8.55 12.04 4.40
C PHE A 117 9.08 11.62 5.78
N ALA A 118 9.79 10.49 5.89
CA ALA A 118 10.31 10.06 7.19
C ALA A 118 11.40 11.01 7.73
N LEU A 119 12.23 11.58 6.85
CA LEU A 119 13.23 12.58 7.23
C LEU A 119 12.60 13.88 7.76
N GLU A 120 11.51 14.34 7.15
CA GLU A 120 10.74 15.50 7.62
C GLU A 120 10.08 15.21 8.98
N ARG A 121 9.49 14.02 9.15
CA ARG A 121 8.86 13.59 10.41
C ARG A 121 9.87 13.20 11.50
N GLU A 122 11.15 13.11 11.17
CA GLU A 122 12.23 12.64 12.07
C GLU A 122 11.96 11.24 12.63
N TYR A 123 11.45 10.35 11.78
CA TYR A 123 11.17 8.97 12.13
C TYR A 123 12.00 7.98 11.31
N PRO A 124 12.40 6.83 11.90
CA PRO A 124 13.01 5.76 11.14
C PRO A 124 12.02 5.22 10.09
N LEU A 125 12.56 4.73 8.98
CA LEU A 125 11.80 4.18 7.86
C LEU A 125 12.00 2.67 7.76
N TYR A 126 10.91 1.94 7.62
CA TYR A 126 10.93 0.50 7.37
C TYR A 126 10.25 0.18 6.05
N LEU A 127 10.94 -0.50 5.13
CA LEU A 127 10.33 -1.14 3.96
C LEU A 127 10.09 -2.62 4.28
N SER A 128 8.88 -3.11 4.03
CA SER A 128 8.57 -4.54 4.17
C SER A 128 8.27 -5.23 2.85
N THR A 129 8.87 -6.39 2.61
CA THR A 129 8.57 -7.24 1.44
C THR A 129 8.65 -8.74 1.78
N LYS A 130 8.40 -9.64 0.82
CA LYS A 130 8.65 -11.09 0.95
C LYS A 130 9.71 -11.55 -0.06
N ASN A 131 10.83 -10.83 -0.15
CA ASN A 131 11.91 -11.07 -1.13
C ASN A 131 12.60 -12.44 -1.00
N THR A 132 12.48 -13.15 0.13
CA THR A 132 12.97 -14.54 0.24
C THR A 132 12.18 -15.51 -0.65
N ILE A 133 10.90 -15.21 -0.91
CA ILE A 133 10.01 -15.97 -1.78
C ILE A 133 9.97 -15.33 -3.18
N LEU A 134 9.64 -14.05 -3.27
CA LEU A 134 9.59 -13.29 -4.52
C LEU A 134 10.95 -12.68 -4.84
N LYS A 135 11.95 -13.54 -5.04
CA LYS A 135 13.38 -13.14 -5.16
C LYS A 135 13.65 -12.04 -6.17
N ARG A 136 12.98 -12.07 -7.33
CA ARG A 136 13.15 -11.06 -8.39
C ARG A 136 12.23 -9.86 -8.19
N TYR A 137 10.94 -10.09 -7.95
CA TYR A 137 9.95 -9.02 -7.86
C TYR A 137 10.14 -8.16 -6.60
N ASP A 138 10.11 -8.77 -5.42
CA ASP A 138 10.29 -8.07 -4.15
C ASP A 138 11.76 -7.75 -3.87
N GLY A 139 12.69 -8.52 -4.47
CA GLY A 139 14.10 -8.17 -4.49
C GLY A 139 14.33 -6.81 -5.15
N ARG A 140 13.64 -6.52 -6.27
CA ARG A 140 13.81 -5.23 -6.97
C ARG A 140 13.40 -4.03 -6.11
N PHE A 141 12.32 -4.15 -5.32
CA PHE A 141 11.94 -3.12 -4.35
C PHE A 141 13.04 -2.88 -3.31
N LYS A 142 13.54 -3.97 -2.71
CA LYS A 142 14.62 -3.91 -1.71
C LYS A 142 15.87 -3.24 -2.28
N ASP A 143 16.30 -3.68 -3.46
CA ASP A 143 17.53 -3.21 -4.08
C ASP A 143 17.44 -1.72 -4.43
N ILE A 144 16.33 -1.27 -5.02
CA ILE A 144 16.11 0.15 -5.35
C ILE A 144 16.12 1.03 -4.10
N PHE A 145 15.38 0.63 -3.05
CA PHE A 145 15.36 1.41 -1.81
C PHE A 145 16.75 1.50 -1.15
N GLN A 146 17.49 0.39 -1.12
CA GLN A 146 18.83 0.34 -0.55
C GLN A 146 19.80 1.24 -1.33
N GLU A 147 19.78 1.15 -2.67
CA GLU A 147 20.63 1.95 -3.53
C GLU A 147 20.38 3.45 -3.35
N ILE A 148 19.11 3.88 -3.31
CA ILE A 148 18.73 5.28 -3.08
C ILE A 148 19.14 5.73 -1.68
N TYR A 149 18.90 4.90 -0.65
CA TYR A 149 19.28 5.24 0.72
C TYR A 149 20.77 5.52 0.84
N ASP A 150 21.60 4.58 0.38
CA ASP A 150 23.06 4.67 0.50
C ASP A 150 23.63 5.85 -0.29
N LYS A 151 23.05 6.17 -1.46
CA LYS A 151 23.52 7.27 -2.31
C LYS A 151 23.09 8.65 -1.82
N GLU A 152 21.87 8.81 -1.31
CA GLU A 152 21.24 10.14 -1.19
C GLU A 152 20.71 10.51 0.20
N TYR A 153 20.41 9.52 1.05
CA TYR A 153 19.66 9.76 2.30
C TYR A 153 20.42 9.33 3.56
N LYS A 154 21.36 8.40 3.47
CA LYS A 154 22.06 7.84 4.63
C LYS A 154 22.68 8.90 5.53
N SER A 155 23.45 9.84 4.98
CA SER A 155 24.08 10.92 5.76
C SER A 155 23.06 11.85 6.42
N LYS A 156 21.92 12.12 5.76
CA LYS A 156 20.83 12.94 6.29
C LYS A 156 20.11 12.24 7.45
N TYR A 157 19.87 10.95 7.31
CA TYR A 157 19.26 10.11 8.34
C TYR A 157 20.16 9.98 9.58
N GLU A 158 21.45 9.70 9.39
CA GLU A 158 22.45 9.66 10.45
C GLU A 158 22.54 10.99 11.19
N GLY A 159 22.49 12.12 10.47
CA GLY A 159 22.44 13.47 11.05
C GLY A 159 21.24 13.73 11.96
N LYS A 160 20.11 13.07 11.70
CA LYS A 160 18.89 13.11 12.53
C LYS A 160 18.78 11.93 13.53
N LYS A 161 19.78 11.05 13.60
CA LYS A 161 19.79 9.83 14.45
C LYS A 161 18.61 8.89 14.18
N ILE A 162 18.16 8.85 12.92
CA ILE A 162 17.16 7.88 12.42
C ILE A 162 17.82 6.96 11.40
N TRP A 163 17.15 5.88 11.02
CA TRP A 163 17.70 4.88 10.10
C TRP A 163 16.65 4.40 9.11
N TYR A 164 17.13 3.72 8.07
CA TYR A 164 16.32 2.91 7.17
C TYR A 164 16.64 1.44 7.37
N GLU A 165 15.62 0.60 7.34
CA GLU A 165 15.78 -0.86 7.39
C GLU A 165 14.77 -1.56 6.46
N HIS A 166 15.25 -2.54 5.69
CA HIS A 166 14.37 -3.51 5.03
C HIS A 166 14.07 -4.68 5.97
N ARG A 167 12.80 -5.07 6.07
CA ARG A 167 12.34 -6.24 6.83
C ARG A 167 11.50 -7.17 5.97
N LEU A 168 11.48 -8.45 6.35
CA LEU A 168 10.46 -9.36 5.85
C LEU A 168 9.11 -8.98 6.44
N ILE A 169 8.05 -9.01 5.63
CA ILE A 169 6.71 -8.53 6.03
C ILE A 169 6.16 -9.22 7.28
N ASP A 170 6.44 -10.51 7.47
CA ASP A 170 6.05 -11.28 8.65
C ASP A 170 6.81 -10.86 9.92
N ASP A 171 8.09 -10.51 9.80
CA ASP A 171 8.84 -9.93 10.93
C ASP A 171 8.37 -8.50 11.21
N MET A 172 8.10 -7.71 10.16
CA MET A 172 7.68 -6.32 10.30
C MET A 172 6.34 -6.19 11.03
N VAL A 173 5.35 -7.03 10.71
CA VAL A 173 4.06 -7.04 11.43
C VAL A 173 4.26 -7.42 12.91
N ALA A 174 5.14 -8.38 13.20
CA ALA A 174 5.42 -8.80 14.56
C ALA A 174 6.17 -7.71 15.36
N TYR A 175 7.11 -7.01 14.72
CA TYR A 175 7.79 -5.85 15.27
C TYR A 175 6.80 -4.72 15.58
N ALA A 176 5.95 -4.36 14.61
CA ALA A 176 4.97 -3.29 14.78
C ALA A 176 4.09 -3.52 16.01
N MET A 177 3.57 -4.74 16.20
CA MET A 177 2.72 -5.10 17.35
C MET A 177 3.42 -4.99 18.72
N LYS A 178 4.76 -5.09 18.78
CA LYS A 178 5.55 -5.01 20.01
C LYS A 178 6.21 -3.65 20.23
N SER A 179 6.24 -2.81 19.20
CA SER A 179 6.87 -1.49 19.22
C SER A 179 6.04 -0.48 20.02
N GLU A 180 6.64 0.69 20.28
CA GLU A 180 5.91 1.86 20.79
C GLU A 180 5.27 2.70 19.69
N GLY A 181 5.36 2.27 18.42
CA GLY A 181 5.14 3.11 17.24
C GLY A 181 6.31 4.07 16.99
N GLY A 182 6.05 5.17 16.27
CA GLY A 182 7.04 6.22 16.01
C GLY A 182 7.98 5.88 14.85
N PHE A 183 7.41 5.36 13.77
CA PHE A 183 8.15 5.04 12.55
C PHE A 183 7.25 5.21 11.32
N VAL A 184 7.88 5.39 10.16
CA VAL A 184 7.22 5.29 8.86
C VAL A 184 7.41 3.87 8.35
N TRP A 185 6.32 3.26 7.89
CA TRP A 185 6.30 1.93 7.30
C TRP A 185 5.91 2.04 5.83
N ALA A 186 6.92 1.96 4.96
CA ALA A 186 6.75 1.84 3.53
C ALA A 186 6.23 0.44 3.19
N CYS A 187 4.99 0.39 2.71
CA CYS A 187 4.30 -0.83 2.33
C CYS A 187 4.10 -0.88 0.81
N LYS A 188 4.29 -2.07 0.23
CA LYS A 188 3.78 -2.37 -1.11
C LYS A 188 2.27 -2.16 -1.17
N ASN A 189 1.71 -2.09 -2.37
CA ASN A 189 0.34 -1.63 -2.57
C ASN A 189 -0.70 -2.38 -1.72
N TYR A 190 -0.65 -3.71 -1.78
CA TYR A 190 -1.58 -4.58 -1.03
C TYR A 190 -1.33 -4.54 0.48
N ASP A 191 -0.06 -4.61 0.90
CA ASP A 191 0.29 -4.56 2.32
C ASP A 191 -0.15 -3.23 2.94
N GLY A 192 0.02 -2.11 2.22
CA GLY A 192 -0.36 -0.79 2.68
C GLY A 192 -1.87 -0.63 2.83
N ASP A 193 -2.66 -1.27 1.95
CA ASP A 193 -4.11 -1.29 2.06
C ASP A 193 -4.53 -1.99 3.36
N VAL A 194 -4.08 -3.22 3.57
CA VAL A 194 -4.48 -4.05 4.73
C VAL A 194 -3.93 -3.51 6.04
N GLN A 195 -2.64 -3.15 6.08
CA GLN A 195 -1.99 -2.70 7.32
C GLN A 195 -2.47 -1.32 7.75
N SER A 196 -2.84 -0.44 6.82
CA SER A 196 -3.36 0.87 7.21
C SER A 196 -4.69 0.78 7.95
N ASP A 197 -5.60 -0.11 7.54
CA ASP A 197 -6.85 -0.36 8.26
C ASP A 197 -6.59 -0.99 9.63
N SER A 198 -5.62 -1.91 9.70
CA SER A 198 -5.23 -2.58 10.95
C SER A 198 -4.63 -1.59 11.95
N VAL A 199 -3.76 -0.69 11.47
CA VAL A 199 -3.17 0.39 12.26
C VAL A 199 -4.25 1.36 12.75
N ALA A 200 -5.15 1.83 11.88
CA ALA A 200 -6.23 2.72 12.29
C ALA A 200 -7.11 2.13 13.39
N GLN A 201 -7.49 0.86 13.22
CA GLN A 201 -8.29 0.17 14.22
C GLN A 201 -7.51 -0.03 15.52
N GLY A 202 -6.20 -0.27 15.45
CA GLY A 202 -5.32 -0.34 16.61
C GLY A 202 -5.24 0.95 17.41
N TYR A 203 -5.33 2.11 16.75
CA TYR A 203 -5.45 3.43 17.40
C TYR A 203 -6.88 3.83 17.80
N GLY A 204 -7.88 3.01 17.46
CA GLY A 204 -9.25 3.12 17.97
C GLY A 204 -10.31 3.03 16.88
N SER A 205 -10.13 3.71 15.74
CA SER A 205 -11.13 3.75 14.68
C SER A 205 -10.54 4.21 13.34
N LEU A 206 -11.10 3.70 12.24
CA LEU A 206 -10.86 4.21 10.88
C LEU A 206 -11.20 5.70 10.73
N GLY A 207 -12.09 6.24 11.58
CA GLY A 207 -12.41 7.67 11.61
C GLY A 207 -11.33 8.54 12.27
N LEU A 208 -10.29 7.93 12.85
CA LEU A 208 -9.16 8.61 13.48
C LEU A 208 -7.88 8.40 12.67
N MET A 209 -7.97 8.47 11.33
CA MET A 209 -6.82 8.35 10.45
C MET A 209 -6.88 9.37 9.31
N THR A 210 -5.79 10.10 9.11
CA THR A 210 -5.60 10.97 7.94
C THR A 210 -5.11 10.15 6.75
N SER A 211 -5.36 10.62 5.53
CA SER A 211 -4.82 10.02 4.30
C SER A 211 -4.38 11.15 3.37
N VAL A 212 -3.11 11.13 3.00
CA VAL A 212 -2.49 12.16 2.15
C VAL A 212 -1.67 11.48 1.06
N LEU A 213 -2.05 11.68 -0.20
CA LEU A 213 -1.22 11.34 -1.35
C LEU A 213 -0.21 12.47 -1.58
N LEU A 214 1.08 12.14 -1.52
CA LEU A 214 2.16 13.02 -1.93
C LEU A 214 2.68 12.59 -3.30
N CYS A 215 2.66 13.51 -4.25
CA CYS A 215 3.15 13.26 -5.61
C CYS A 215 4.69 13.30 -5.66
N PRO A 216 5.31 12.71 -6.71
CA PRO A 216 6.76 12.66 -6.85
C PRO A 216 7.45 14.03 -6.99
N ASP A 217 6.71 15.07 -7.37
CA ASP A 217 7.21 16.45 -7.46
C ASP A 217 7.51 17.07 -6.08
N GLY A 218 7.01 16.47 -4.99
CA GLY A 218 7.13 16.99 -3.63
C GLY A 218 6.27 18.22 -3.36
N GLU A 219 5.41 18.62 -4.29
CA GLU A 219 4.59 19.83 -4.21
C GLU A 219 3.09 19.50 -4.26
N THR A 220 2.70 18.55 -5.11
CA THR A 220 1.29 18.22 -5.32
C THR A 220 0.78 17.25 -4.26
N VAL A 221 -0.32 17.64 -3.61
CA VAL A 221 -0.95 16.87 -2.52
C VAL A 221 -2.43 16.64 -2.78
N GLU A 222 -2.91 15.43 -2.50
CA GLU A 222 -4.33 15.11 -2.40
C GLU A 222 -4.62 14.58 -0.99
N ALA A 223 -5.59 15.16 -0.29
CA ALA A 223 -5.96 14.78 1.07
C ALA A 223 -7.40 14.23 1.08
N GLU A 224 -7.58 13.06 1.70
CA GLU A 224 -8.87 12.37 1.82
C GLU A 224 -9.06 11.77 3.22
N ALA A 225 -10.30 11.40 3.53
CA ALA A 225 -10.56 10.50 4.66
C ALA A 225 -10.03 9.11 4.31
N ALA A 226 -9.43 8.40 5.29
CA ALA A 226 -8.92 7.06 5.03
C ALA A 226 -10.03 6.00 4.85
N HIS A 227 -11.25 6.28 5.31
CA HIS A 227 -12.38 5.37 5.27
C HIS A 227 -13.29 5.57 4.04
N GLY A 228 -14.08 4.55 3.71
CA GLY A 228 -15.07 4.62 2.64
C GLY A 228 -16.35 5.37 3.02
N THR A 229 -17.38 5.24 2.18
CA THR A 229 -18.68 5.95 2.31
C THR A 229 -19.59 5.49 3.46
N VAL A 230 -19.07 4.68 4.40
CA VAL A 230 -19.81 4.17 5.59
C VAL A 230 -21.19 3.60 5.23
N THR A 231 -21.26 2.79 4.16
CA THR A 231 -22.52 2.37 3.52
C THR A 231 -23.53 1.76 4.49
N ARG A 232 -23.06 1.07 5.56
CA ARG A 232 -23.94 0.52 6.60
C ARG A 232 -24.75 1.61 7.33
N HIS A 233 -24.10 2.69 7.76
CA HIS A 233 -24.78 3.79 8.46
C HIS A 233 -25.70 4.54 7.50
N TYR A 234 -25.29 4.70 6.24
CA TYR A 234 -26.16 5.30 5.22
C TYR A 234 -27.49 4.52 5.05
N ARG A 235 -27.48 3.19 5.15
CA ARG A 235 -28.72 2.39 5.12
C ARG A 235 -29.60 2.58 6.35
N GLN A 236 -29.03 2.84 7.52
CA GLN A 236 -29.78 3.15 8.75
C GLN A 236 -30.43 4.53 8.63
N TYR A 237 -29.67 5.52 8.15
CA TYR A 237 -30.17 6.85 7.83
C TYR A 237 -31.35 6.81 6.84
N GLN A 238 -31.25 6.02 5.77
CA GLN A 238 -32.35 5.86 4.80
C GLN A 238 -33.65 5.28 5.41
N LYS A 239 -33.56 4.61 6.57
CA LYS A 239 -34.71 4.08 7.33
C LYS A 239 -35.22 5.05 8.40
N GLY A 240 -34.67 6.26 8.48
CA GLY A 240 -34.96 7.23 9.56
C GLY A 240 -34.38 6.83 10.92
N GLN A 241 -33.43 5.89 10.95
CA GLN A 241 -32.77 5.47 12.18
C GLN A 241 -31.62 6.43 12.51
N GLU A 242 -31.36 6.65 13.81
CA GLU A 242 -30.19 7.40 14.26
C GLU A 242 -28.89 6.70 13.86
N THR A 243 -27.86 7.49 13.56
CA THR A 243 -26.52 7.01 13.22
C THR A 243 -25.47 7.73 14.04
N SER A 244 -24.43 7.03 14.49
CA SER A 244 -23.28 7.59 15.18
C SER A 244 -22.02 7.47 14.32
N THR A 245 -22.04 8.11 13.15
CA THR A 245 -20.88 8.18 12.26
C THR A 245 -19.94 9.26 12.77
N ASN A 246 -18.65 8.95 12.89
CA ASN A 246 -17.63 9.99 13.09
C ASN A 246 -17.44 10.70 11.74
N SER A 247 -17.93 11.94 11.64
CA SER A 247 -18.00 12.74 10.41
C SER A 247 -17.25 14.04 10.57
#